data_AF-A0A2K2TVW7-F1
#
_entry.id   AF-A0A2K2TVW7-F1
#
_cell.length_a   1.000
_cell.length_b   1.000
_cell.length_c   1.000
_cell.angle_alpha   90.00
_cell.angle_beta   90.00
_cell.angle_gamma   90.00
#
_symmetry.space_group_name_H-M   'P 1'
#
loop_
_entity.id
_entity.type
_entity.pdbx_description
1 polymer ?
#
loop_
_entity_poly.entity_id
_entity_poly.type
_entity_poly.pdbx_seq_one_letter_code
_entity_poly.pdbx_strand_id
1 'polypeptide(L)' 'MTNKELSDVFTDIYNGFWMKYRDNLPLLSDEAGWEKITEEARELMKKHDCQLARNMAADLLVIMDQRQRDKERKIVDGK' A
#
# COMPACT_ATOMS: atom_id res chain seq x y z
N MET A 1 4.55 19.66 11.56
CA MET A 1 3.77 19.30 10.38
C MET A 1 2.83 20.44 10.03
N THR A 2 2.99 21.02 8.86
CA THR A 2 2.16 22.08 8.29
C THR A 2 1.03 21.49 7.44
N ASN A 3 0.04 22.30 7.06
CA ASN A 3 -1.02 21.88 6.14
C ASN A 3 -0.44 21.43 4.78
N LYS A 4 0.64 22.05 4.33
CA LYS A 4 1.31 21.66 3.09
C LYS A 4 1.98 20.30 3.22
N GLU A 5 2.75 20.08 4.28
CA GLU A 5 3.39 18.78 4.54
C GLU A 5 2.35 17.66 4.67
N LEU A 6 1.23 17.93 5.37
CA LEU A 6 0.11 17.01 5.46
C LEU A 6 -0.49 16.68 4.07
N SER A 7 -0.75 17.71 3.28
CA SER A 7 -1.29 17.55 1.92
C SER A 7 -0.35 16.75 1.01
N ASP A 8 0.96 16.99 1.12
CA ASP A 8 1.98 16.32 0.33
C ASP A 8 2.04 14.82 0.70
N VAL A 9 1.96 14.48 2.00
CA VAL A 9 1.87 13.08 2.48
C VAL A 9 0.64 12.37 1.91
N PHE A 10 -0.54 12.99 2.01
CA PHE A 10 -1.78 12.39 1.50
C PHE A 10 -1.75 12.22 -0.02
N THR A 11 -1.20 13.21 -0.73
CA THR A 11 -1.10 13.15 -2.20
C THR A 11 -0.23 11.98 -2.63
N ASP A 12 0.95 11.83 -2.03
CA ASP A 12 1.86 10.77 -2.45
C ASP A 12 1.39 9.38 -2.01
N ILE A 13 0.94 9.23 -0.77
CA ILE A 13 0.62 7.92 -0.20
C ILE A 13 -0.79 7.47 -0.58
N TYR A 14 -1.81 8.29 -0.34
CA TYR A 14 -3.19 7.88 -0.61
C TYR A 14 -3.53 8.04 -2.10
N ASN A 15 -3.28 9.20 -2.70
CA ASN A 15 -3.65 9.42 -4.09
C ASN A 15 -2.68 8.76 -5.08
N GLY A 16 -1.39 8.68 -4.74
CA GLY A 16 -0.37 8.03 -5.57
C GLY A 16 -0.34 6.52 -5.32
N PHE A 17 0.30 6.13 -4.22
CA PHE A 17 0.61 4.74 -3.91
C PHE A 17 -0.63 3.85 -3.78
N TRP A 18 -1.61 4.22 -2.96
CA TRP A 18 -2.80 3.41 -2.77
C TRP A 18 -3.63 3.25 -4.05
N MET A 19 -3.93 4.36 -4.75
CA MET A 19 -4.72 4.31 -5.98
C MET A 19 -4.07 3.48 -7.08
N LYS A 20 -2.73 3.48 -7.16
CA LYS A 20 -1.97 2.70 -8.13
C LYS A 20 -2.18 1.19 -7.95
N TYR A 21 -2.25 0.71 -6.71
CA TYR A 21 -2.24 -0.73 -6.41
C TYR A 21 -3.58 -1.31 -5.99
N ARG A 22 -4.51 -0.52 -5.43
CA ARG A 22 -5.74 -1.01 -4.77
C ARG A 22 -6.61 -1.93 -5.64
N ASP A 23 -6.59 -1.74 -6.96
CA ASP A 23 -7.42 -2.45 -7.92
C ASP A 23 -6.63 -3.51 -8.72
N ASN A 24 -5.29 -3.41 -8.73
CA ASN A 24 -4.38 -4.24 -9.52
C ASN A 24 -3.25 -4.82 -8.65
N LEU A 25 -3.64 -5.58 -7.61
CA LEU A 25 -2.68 -6.26 -6.75
C LEU A 25 -2.07 -7.48 -7.45
N PRO A 26 -0.77 -7.76 -7.22
CA PRO A 26 -0.16 -9.00 -7.64
C PRO A 26 -0.81 -10.20 -6.93
N LEU A 27 -0.68 -11.39 -7.52
CA LEU A 27 -1.06 -12.64 -6.86
C LEU A 27 -0.22 -12.84 -5.59
N LEU A 28 -0.72 -13.58 -4.59
CA LEU A 28 0.08 -13.86 -3.38
C LEU A 28 1.38 -14.60 -3.69
N SER A 29 1.42 -15.36 -4.78
CA SER A 29 2.63 -16.07 -5.23
C SER A 29 3.63 -15.20 -6.00
N ASP A 30 3.28 -13.97 -6.38
CA ASP A 30 4.16 -13.06 -7.11
C ASP A 30 5.00 -12.22 -6.14
N GLU A 31 6.05 -12.85 -5.61
CA GLU A 31 6.96 -12.24 -4.64
C GLU A 31 7.61 -10.95 -5.16
N ALA A 32 8.01 -10.92 -6.43
CA ALA A 32 8.63 -9.75 -7.05
C ALA A 32 7.66 -8.55 -7.15
N GLY A 33 6.38 -8.82 -7.44
CA GLY A 33 5.32 -7.83 -7.41
C GLY A 33 5.14 -7.23 -6.01
N TRP A 34 5.11 -8.07 -4.98
CA TRP A 34 4.98 -7.63 -3.58
C TRP A 34 6.22 -6.90 -3.06
N GLU A 35 7.41 -7.32 -3.46
CA GLU A 35 8.67 -6.64 -3.13
C GLU A 35 8.66 -5.22 -3.69
N LYS A 36 8.23 -5.04 -4.95
CA LYS A 36 8.12 -3.72 -5.58
C LYS A 36 7.15 -2.80 -4.82
N ILE A 37 5.99 -3.30 -4.41
CA ILE A 37 5.01 -2.54 -3.61
C ILE A 37 5.63 -2.13 -2.27
N THR A 38 6.31 -3.06 -1.61
CA THR A 38 6.90 -2.85 -0.29
C THR A 38 8.05 -1.83 -0.35
N GLU A 39 8.89 -1.88 -1.39
CA GLU A 39 9.99 -0.93 -1.53
C GLU A 39 9.47 0.49 -1.84
N GLU A 40 8.46 0.64 -2.71
CA GLU A 40 7.84 1.95 -2.96
C GLU A 40 7.23 2.55 -1.69
N ALA A 41 6.57 1.72 -0.85
CA ALA A 41 6.09 2.15 0.45
C ALA A 41 7.23 2.62 1.36
N ARG A 42 8.36 1.88 1.42
CA ARG A 42 9.54 2.27 2.20
C ARG A 42 10.14 3.59 1.72
N GLU A 43 10.21 3.81 0.41
CA GLU A 43 10.68 5.06 -0.17
C GLU A 43 9.79 6.24 0.24
N LEU A 44 8.46 6.06 0.25
CA LEU A 44 7.51 7.08 0.71
C LEU A 44 7.64 7.39 2.20
N MET A 45 7.84 6.35 3.02
CA MET A 45 8.10 6.53 4.46
C MET A 45 9.39 7.33 4.70
N LYS A 46 10.44 7.08 3.91
CA LYS A 46 11.71 7.82 3.96
C LYS A 46 11.56 9.26 3.45
N LYS A 47 10.80 9.47 2.36
CA LYS A 47 10.61 10.79 1.73
C LYS A 47 9.96 11.80 2.67
N HIS A 48 8.92 11.40 3.37
CA HIS A 48 8.15 12.29 4.25
C HIS A 48 8.60 12.28 5.71
N ASP A 49 9.45 11.32 6.09
CA ASP A 49 10.09 11.11 7.40
C ASP A 49 9.25 11.52 8.63
N CYS A 50 7.96 11.19 8.62
CA CYS A 50 7.04 11.52 9.70
C CYS A 50 6.18 10.32 10.10
N GLN A 51 5.68 10.33 11.34
CA GLN A 51 4.88 9.23 11.86
C GLN A 51 3.62 8.97 11.05
N LEU A 52 3.01 10.03 10.51
CA LEU A 52 1.83 9.91 9.66
C LEU A 52 2.13 9.08 8.40
N ALA A 53 3.21 9.39 7.69
CA ALA A 53 3.60 8.66 6.48
C ALA A 53 3.90 7.19 6.78
N ARG A 54 4.60 6.91 7.90
CA ARG A 54 4.90 5.55 8.35
C ARG A 54 3.62 4.75 8.63
N ASN A 55 2.69 5.34 9.38
CA ASN A 55 1.42 4.69 9.70
C ASN A 55 0.59 4.45 8.43
N MET A 56 0.40 5.48 7.60
CA MET A 56 -0.42 5.37 6.38
C MET A 56 0.12 4.31 5.43
N ALA A 57 1.41 4.33 5.11
CA ALA A 57 1.97 3.35 4.18
C ALA A 57 1.93 1.92 4.76
N ALA A 58 2.18 1.75 6.07
CA ALA A 58 2.08 0.44 6.72
C ALA A 58 0.65 -0.11 6.74
N ASP A 59 -0.33 0.71 7.12
CA ASP A 59 -1.74 0.34 7.16
C ASP A 59 -2.23 -0.07 5.76
N LEU A 60 -1.83 0.68 4.73
CA LEU A 60 -2.20 0.37 3.35
C LEU A 60 -1.58 -0.95 2.87
N LEU A 61 -0.33 -1.26 3.22
CA LEU A 61 0.29 -2.55 2.92
C LEU A 61 -0.51 -3.71 3.55
N VAL A 62 -0.92 -3.57 4.82
CA VAL A 62 -1.73 -4.58 5.52
C VAL A 62 -3.09 -4.74 4.83
N ILE A 63 -3.74 -3.64 4.45
CA ILE A 63 -5.03 -3.68 3.74
C ILE A 63 -4.87 -4.38 2.38
N MET A 64 -3.78 -4.14 1.65
CA MET A 64 -3.52 -4.80 0.37
C MET A 64 -3.32 -6.31 0.54
N ASP A 65 -2.48 -6.76 1.48
CA ASP A 65 -2.27 -8.19 1.76
C ASP A 65 -3.59 -8.87 2.14
N GLN A 66 -4.35 -8.27 3.06
CA GLN A 66 -5.65 -8.80 3.48
C GLN A 66 -6.63 -8.90 2.30
N ARG A 67 -6.73 -7.86 1.47
CA ARG A 67 -7.61 -7.87 0.28
C ARG A 67 -7.27 -8.99 -0.69
N GLN A 68 -5.98 -9.24 -0.91
CA GLN A 68 -5.57 -10.30 -1.83
C GLN A 68 -5.85 -11.69 -1.24
N ARG A 69 -5.58 -11.89 0.07
CA ARG A 69 -5.96 -13.13 0.77
C ARG A 69 -7.45 -13.40 0.73
N ASP A 70 -8.28 -12.38 0.92
CA ASP A 70 -9.73 -12.51 0.88
C ASP A 70 -10.24 -12.84 -0.54
N LYS A 71 -9.61 -12.27 -1.58
CA LYS A 71 -9.91 -12.61 -2.98
C LYS A 71 -9.58 -14.07 -3.27
N GLU A 72 -8.41 -14.55 -2.87
CA GLU A 72 -8.00 -15.93 -3.11
C GLU A 72 -8.84 -16.94 -2.32
N ARG A 73 -9.17 -16.67 -1.05
CA ARG A 73 -10.09 -17.51 -0.26
C ARG A 73 -11.45 -17.68 -0.94
N LYS A 74 -12.05 -16.59 -1.42
CA LYS A 74 -13.33 -16.64 -2.13
C LYS A 74 -13.27 -17.45 -3.43
N ILE A 75 -12.12 -17.49 -4.11
CA ILE A 75 -11.91 -18.31 -5.31
C ILE A 75 -11.81 -19.79 -4.94
N VAL A 76 -11.23 -20.12 -3.78
CA VAL A 76 -11.13 -21.51 -3.29
C VAL A 76 -12.48 -22.01 -2.78
N ASP A 77 -13.19 -21.22 -1.96
CA ASP A 77 -14.47 -21.61 -1.35
C ASP A 77 -15.64 -21.62 -2.34
N GLY A 78 -15.51 -20.88 -3.45
CA GLY A 78 -16.50 -20.83 -4.53
C GLY A 78 -16.33 -21.91 -5.60
N LYS A 79 -15.34 -22.80 -5.45
CA LYS A 79 -15.12 -24.01 -6.26
C LYS A 79 -15.57 -25.26 -5.51
#